data_AF-A0A7S1IBN5-F1
#
_entry.id   AF-A0A7S1IBN5-F1
#
_cell.length_a   1.000
_cell.length_b   1.000
_cell.length_c   1.000
_cell.angle_alpha   90.00
_cell.angle_beta   90.00
_cell.angle_gamma   90.00
#
_symmetry.space_group_name_H-M   'P 1'
#
loop_
_entity.id
_entity.type
_entity.pdbx_description
1 polymer ?
#
loop_
_entity_poly.entity_id
_entity_poly.type
_entity_poly.pdbx_seq_one_letter_code
_entity_poly.pdbx_strand_id
1 'polypeptide(L)'
;QLDAATSGVLLTARNSAACGAAAKTFAARTTCKSYVALVFGHPALDEWASDQPLARDPTDPSGFRMRVAGPEEEGKASRTHFRVLCRGHFALVGPHCMTPVAKVLVTPETGRRHQIRAHLLHAGHPIIGDGPPLPLHPSCVP
;
A
#
# COMPACT_ATOMS: atom_id res chain seq x y z
N GLN A 1 -12.53 5.30 4.76
CA GLN A 1 -12.45 5.75 3.35
C GLN A 1 -11.54 4.79 2.58
N LEU A 2 -11.77 4.67 1.28
CA LEU A 2 -10.96 3.92 0.33
C LEU A 2 -10.41 4.90 -0.73
N ASP A 3 -9.16 4.73 -1.18
CA ASP A 3 -8.58 5.59 -2.21
C ASP A 3 -9.31 5.37 -3.55
N ALA A 4 -9.40 6.40 -4.41
CA ALA A 4 -10.15 6.32 -5.66
C ALA A 4 -9.69 5.21 -6.61
N ALA A 5 -8.37 4.93 -6.65
CA ALA A 5 -7.79 3.87 -7.46
C ALA A 5 -7.82 2.49 -6.78
N THR A 6 -8.40 2.38 -5.58
CA THR A 6 -8.47 1.11 -4.83
C THR A 6 -9.89 0.53 -4.92
N SER A 7 -9.97 -0.71 -5.38
CA SER A 7 -11.21 -1.48 -5.38
C SER A 7 -11.42 -2.21 -4.05
N GLY A 8 -12.64 -2.71 -3.81
CA GLY A 8 -12.93 -3.62 -2.72
C GLY A 8 -14.10 -3.18 -1.85
N VAL A 9 -14.06 -3.58 -0.58
CA VAL A 9 -15.16 -3.40 0.37
C VAL A 9 -15.21 -1.95 0.87
N LEU A 10 -16.36 -1.32 0.72
CA LEU A 10 -16.67 -0.02 1.29
C LEU A 10 -17.86 -0.13 2.25
N LEU A 11 -17.63 0.17 3.52
CA LEU A 11 -18.70 0.21 4.53
C LEU A 11 -19.37 1.58 4.51
N THR A 12 -20.70 1.59 4.40
CA THR A 12 -21.54 2.78 4.54
C THR A 12 -22.61 2.57 5.61
N ALA A 13 -22.98 3.64 6.33
CA ALA A 13 -24.00 3.60 7.36
C ALA A 13 -25.32 4.15 6.82
N ARG A 14 -26.43 3.42 7.07
CA ARG A 14 -27.77 3.84 6.65
C ARG A 14 -28.45 4.83 7.58
N ASN A 15 -27.92 5.02 8.79
CA ASN A 15 -28.43 5.96 9.79
C ASN A 15 -27.31 6.42 10.75
N SER A 16 -27.60 7.44 11.55
CA SER A 16 -26.65 8.06 12.49
C SER A 16 -26.17 7.11 13.58
N ALA A 17 -27.05 6.25 14.10
CA ALA A 17 -26.70 5.27 15.13
C ALA A 17 -25.66 4.26 14.62
N ALA A 18 -25.87 3.70 13.43
CA ALA A 18 -24.92 2.80 12.78
C ALA A 18 -23.60 3.51 12.44
N CYS A 19 -23.66 4.78 12.01
CA CYS A 19 -22.46 5.59 11.74
C CYS A 19 -21.62 5.77 13.01
N GLY A 20 -22.25 6.14 14.13
CA GLY A 20 -21.58 6.28 15.41
C GLY A 20 -20.98 4.96 15.92
N ALA A 21 -21.70 3.85 15.79
CA ALA A 21 -21.21 2.53 16.16
C ALA A 21 -19.97 2.13 15.34
N ALA A 22 -20.03 2.27 14.00
CA ALA A 22 -18.91 1.98 13.13
C ALA A 22 -17.71 2.89 13.42
N ALA A 23 -17.93 4.21 13.58
CA ALA A 23 -16.84 5.15 13.89
C ALA A 23 -16.08 4.75 15.17
N LYS A 24 -16.79 4.26 16.20
CA LYS A 24 -16.17 3.75 17.44
C LYS A 24 -15.27 2.55 17.19
N THR A 25 -15.68 1.58 16.36
CA THR A 25 -14.83 0.39 16.10
C THR A 25 -13.57 0.75 15.31
N PHE A 26 -13.66 1.69 14.36
CA PHE A 26 -12.48 2.21 13.67
C PHE A 26 -11.56 3.00 14.60
N ALA A 27 -12.11 3.85 15.47
CA ALA A 27 -11.33 4.63 16.43
C ALA A 27 -10.62 3.74 17.47
N ALA A 28 -11.32 2.71 17.96
CA ALA A 28 -10.79 1.71 18.89
C ALA A 28 -9.84 0.68 18.23
N ARG A 29 -9.67 0.73 16.89
CA ARG A 29 -8.87 -0.23 16.11
C ARG A 29 -9.29 -1.70 16.28
N THR A 30 -10.58 -1.94 16.57
CA THR A 30 -11.14 -3.30 16.67
C THR A 30 -11.61 -3.83 15.32
N THR A 31 -11.67 -2.96 14.29
CA THR A 31 -11.94 -3.37 12.92
C THR A 31 -10.70 -3.97 12.26
N CYS A 32 -10.79 -5.22 11.82
CA CYS A 32 -9.77 -5.85 10.97
C CYS A 32 -10.01 -5.52 9.50
N LYS A 33 -8.94 -5.22 8.76
CA LYS A 33 -8.97 -4.98 7.31
C LYS A 33 -7.87 -5.78 6.65
N SER A 34 -8.16 -6.40 5.53
CA SER A 34 -7.15 -7.05 4.70
C SER A 34 -7.37 -6.71 3.24
N TYR A 35 -6.26 -6.55 2.53
CA TYR A 35 -6.19 -6.20 1.12
C TYR A 35 -5.28 -7.18 0.41
N VAL A 36 -5.39 -7.23 -0.91
CA VAL A 36 -4.43 -7.92 -1.77
C VAL A 36 -3.80 -6.89 -2.69
N ALA A 37 -2.48 -6.88 -2.74
CA ALA A 37 -1.70 -6.03 -3.62
C ALA A 37 -0.87 -6.89 -4.58
N LEU A 38 -0.77 -6.44 -5.83
CA LEU A 38 0.27 -6.89 -6.75
C LEU A 38 1.40 -5.86 -6.70
N VAL A 39 2.62 -6.33 -6.46
CA VAL A 39 3.80 -5.48 -6.25
C VAL A 39 4.92 -5.89 -7.17
N PHE A 40 5.81 -4.95 -7.47
CA PHE A 40 7.05 -5.23 -8.19
C PHE A 40 8.09 -5.93 -7.30
N GLY A 41 8.91 -6.75 -7.93
CA GLY A 41 9.97 -7.51 -7.28
C GLY A 41 9.48 -8.77 -6.58
N HIS A 42 10.42 -9.51 -6.03
CA HIS A 42 10.18 -10.65 -5.15
C HIS A 42 10.64 -10.27 -3.75
N PRO A 43 9.71 -10.02 -2.80
CA PRO A 43 10.09 -9.86 -1.41
C PRO A 43 10.87 -11.08 -0.93
N ALA A 44 12.04 -10.84 -0.32
CA ALA A 44 12.93 -11.92 0.13
C ALA A 44 12.30 -12.74 1.26
N LEU A 45 11.52 -12.09 2.13
CA LEU A 45 10.78 -12.72 3.22
C LEU A 45 9.36 -13.07 2.76
N ASP A 46 8.82 -14.16 3.29
CA ASP A 46 7.41 -14.53 3.10
C ASP A 46 6.47 -13.68 3.93
N GLU A 47 6.93 -13.21 5.09
CA GLU A 47 6.16 -12.34 5.98
C GLU A 47 7.05 -11.24 6.54
N TRP A 48 6.49 -10.03 6.64
CA TRP A 48 7.16 -8.91 7.31
C TRP A 48 6.14 -7.88 7.80
N ALA A 49 6.59 -6.96 8.63
CA ALA A 49 5.81 -5.80 9.05
C ALA A 49 6.61 -4.52 8.82
N SER A 50 5.89 -3.41 8.65
CA SER A 50 6.46 -2.07 8.65
C SER A 50 5.70 -1.22 9.65
N ASP A 51 6.45 -0.67 10.60
CA ASP A 51 6.05 0.27 11.65
C ASP A 51 6.53 1.71 11.39
N GLN A 52 7.07 1.94 10.19
CA GLN A 52 7.62 3.22 9.78
C GLN A 52 6.53 4.31 9.80
N PRO A 53 6.77 5.46 10.44
CA PRO A 53 5.80 6.54 10.52
C PRO A 53 5.62 7.23 9.17
N LEU A 54 4.43 7.77 8.91
CA LEU A 54 4.10 8.40 7.63
C LEU A 54 3.92 9.91 7.73
N ALA A 55 4.56 10.62 6.79
CA ALA A 55 4.46 12.07 6.62
C ALA A 55 3.99 12.42 5.20
N ARG A 56 3.64 13.69 4.99
CA ARG A 56 3.33 14.18 3.65
C ARG A 56 4.59 14.18 2.80
N ASP A 57 4.46 13.88 1.52
CA ASP A 57 5.58 13.99 0.61
C ASP A 57 5.84 15.47 0.28
N PRO A 58 6.99 16.07 0.67
CA PRO A 58 7.29 17.47 0.38
C PRO A 58 7.58 17.72 -1.10
N THR A 59 7.88 16.67 -1.87
CA THR A 59 8.16 16.75 -3.31
C THR A 59 6.89 16.75 -4.15
N ASP A 60 5.73 16.47 -3.54
CA ASP A 60 4.43 16.52 -4.19
C ASP A 60 3.79 17.91 -3.98
N PRO A 61 3.75 18.77 -5.02
CA PRO A 61 3.18 20.10 -4.91
C PRO A 61 1.67 20.08 -4.60
N SER A 62 0.97 18.96 -4.83
CA SER A 62 -0.43 18.82 -4.45
C SER A 62 -0.64 18.50 -2.96
N GLY A 63 0.42 18.10 -2.24
CA GLY A 63 0.37 17.69 -0.83
C GLY A 63 -0.49 16.45 -0.57
N PHE A 64 -0.81 15.69 -1.61
CA PHE A 64 -1.72 14.55 -1.55
C PHE A 64 -0.99 13.24 -1.25
N ARG A 65 0.25 13.09 -1.72
CA ARG A 65 1.08 11.91 -1.52
C ARG A 65 1.60 11.83 -0.08
N MET A 66 1.83 10.60 0.34
CA MET A 66 2.39 10.25 1.65
C MET A 66 3.61 9.39 1.41
N ARG A 67 4.63 9.55 2.26
CA ARG A 67 5.83 8.71 2.28
C ARG A 67 6.22 8.37 3.70
N VAL A 68 7.11 7.39 3.86
CA VAL A 68 7.80 7.16 5.13
C VAL A 68 8.55 8.43 5.52
N ALA A 69 8.37 8.86 6.77
CA ALA A 69 8.99 10.05 7.32
C ALA A 69 10.51 9.89 7.35
N GLY A 70 11.24 10.99 7.11
CA GLY A 70 12.69 11.00 7.27
C GLY A 70 13.12 10.93 8.75
N PRO A 71 14.40 10.68 9.04
CA PRO A 71 14.89 10.53 10.42
C PRO A 71 14.56 11.70 11.36
N GLU A 72 14.55 12.93 10.83
CA GLU A 72 14.30 14.17 11.57
C GLU A 72 12.87 14.70 11.39
N GLU A 73 12.01 13.97 10.66
CA GLU A 73 10.67 14.42 10.33
C GLU A 73 9.62 13.78 11.23
N GLU A 74 8.69 14.61 11.71
CA GLU A 74 7.57 14.11 12.49
C GLU A 74 6.53 13.41 11.60
N GLY A 75 6.54 12.07 11.64
CA GLY A 75 5.56 11.23 10.98
C GLY A 75 4.47 10.73 11.92
N LYS A 76 3.30 10.41 11.37
CA LYS A 76 2.21 9.77 12.12
C LYS A 76 2.47 8.26 12.21
N ALA A 77 2.49 7.73 13.44
CA ALA A 77 2.64 6.30 13.69
C ALA A 77 1.65 5.46 12.86
N SER A 78 2.20 4.41 12.23
CA SER A 78 1.53 3.53 11.28
C SER A 78 2.10 2.13 11.35
N ARG A 79 1.25 1.11 11.24
CA ARG A 79 1.68 -0.29 11.20
C ARG A 79 0.90 -1.09 10.18
N THR A 80 1.63 -1.87 9.38
CA THR A 80 1.10 -2.73 8.33
C THR A 80 1.83 -4.06 8.32
N HIS A 81 1.09 -5.16 8.26
CA HIS A 81 1.61 -6.52 8.07
C HIS A 81 1.46 -6.97 6.63
N PHE A 82 2.43 -7.74 6.16
CA PHE A 82 2.49 -8.24 4.80
C PHE A 82 2.80 -9.73 4.81
N ARG A 83 2.13 -10.47 3.91
CA ARG A 83 2.41 -11.88 3.64
C ARG A 83 2.39 -12.15 2.15
N VAL A 84 3.48 -12.68 1.62
CA VAL A 84 3.56 -13.12 0.23
C VAL A 84 2.65 -14.32 0.04
N LEU A 85 1.72 -14.20 -0.90
CA LEU A 85 0.82 -15.28 -1.32
C LEU A 85 1.39 -16.05 -2.51
N CYS A 86 2.07 -15.34 -3.42
CA CYS A 86 2.67 -15.93 -4.61
C CYS A 86 3.75 -14.99 -5.18
N ARG A 87 4.81 -15.57 -5.76
CA ARG A 87 5.83 -14.85 -6.55
C ARG A 87 5.74 -15.34 -8.00
N GLY A 88 5.95 -14.44 -8.95
CA GLY A 88 5.88 -14.76 -10.37
C GLY A 88 6.50 -13.68 -11.22
N HIS A 89 6.17 -13.70 -12.51
CA HIS A 89 6.61 -12.70 -13.47
C HIS A 89 5.43 -12.19 -14.29
N PHE A 90 5.52 -10.96 -14.77
CA PHE A 90 4.57 -10.47 -15.76
C PHE A 90 4.67 -11.28 -17.05
N ALA A 91 3.57 -11.91 -17.43
CA ALA A 91 3.45 -12.65 -18.70
C ALA A 91 2.95 -11.77 -19.86
N LEU A 92 2.76 -10.47 -19.63
CA LEU A 92 2.27 -9.54 -20.65
C LEU A 92 3.41 -9.18 -21.62
N VAL A 93 3.13 -9.24 -22.92
CA VAL A 93 4.04 -8.72 -23.94
C VAL A 93 4.11 -7.21 -23.81
N GLY A 94 5.32 -6.68 -23.64
CA GLY A 94 5.56 -5.25 -23.48
C GLY A 94 6.79 -4.94 -22.61
N PRO A 95 6.97 -3.66 -22.22
CA PRO A 95 8.16 -3.20 -21.51
C PRO A 95 8.42 -3.86 -20.15
N HIS A 96 7.38 -4.47 -19.56
CA HIS A 96 7.44 -5.17 -18.28
C HIS A 96 7.36 -6.69 -18.42
N CYS A 97 7.48 -7.23 -19.64
CA CYS A 97 7.54 -8.68 -19.85
C CYS A 97 8.63 -9.31 -18.97
N MET A 98 8.33 -10.45 -18.36
CA MET A 98 9.23 -11.17 -17.44
C MET A 98 9.72 -10.36 -16.23
N THR A 99 9.10 -9.21 -15.92
CA THR A 99 9.44 -8.45 -14.72
C THR A 99 8.98 -9.21 -13.47
N PRO A 100 9.84 -9.39 -12.44
CA PRO A 100 9.47 -10.03 -11.19
C PRO A 100 8.32 -9.29 -10.49
N VAL A 101 7.33 -10.04 -10.02
CA VAL A 101 6.18 -9.52 -9.28
C VAL A 101 5.77 -10.47 -8.16
N ALA A 102 5.06 -9.94 -7.17
CA ALA A 102 4.48 -10.75 -6.10
C ALA A 102 3.03 -10.33 -5.80
N LYS A 103 2.22 -11.31 -5.40
CA LYS A 103 0.90 -11.10 -4.81
C LYS A 103 1.05 -11.13 -3.30
N VAL A 104 0.63 -10.06 -2.63
CA VAL A 104 0.84 -9.87 -1.19
C VAL A 104 -0.50 -9.63 -0.51
N LEU A 105 -0.77 -10.39 0.56
CA LEU A 105 -1.82 -10.09 1.52
C LEU A 105 -1.33 -8.98 2.45
N VAL A 106 -2.13 -7.94 2.61
CA VAL A 106 -1.78 -6.75 3.39
C VAL A 106 -2.82 -6.52 4.48
N THR A 107 -2.37 -6.39 5.73
CA THR A 107 -3.25 -6.18 6.89
C THR A 107 -2.80 -4.94 7.67
N PRO A 108 -3.39 -3.75 7.40
CA PRO A 108 -3.03 -2.53 8.13
C PRO A 108 -3.74 -2.45 9.49
N GLU A 109 -2.97 -2.33 10.57
CA GLU A 109 -3.50 -2.09 11.92
C GLU A 109 -4.00 -0.65 12.08
N THR A 110 -3.32 0.30 11.42
CA THR A 110 -3.70 1.71 11.38
C THR A 110 -4.43 2.05 10.07
N GLY A 111 -4.89 3.30 9.93
CA GLY A 111 -5.64 3.77 8.76
C GLY A 111 -5.15 5.12 8.25
N ARG A 112 -3.84 5.28 8.04
CA ARG A 112 -3.29 6.51 7.46
C ARG A 112 -3.57 6.56 5.95
N ARG A 113 -3.71 7.77 5.41
CA ARG A 113 -3.85 7.99 3.95
C ARG A 113 -2.68 7.32 3.23
N HIS A 114 -2.97 6.60 2.14
CA HIS A 114 -1.97 5.90 1.30
C HIS A 114 -1.01 4.97 2.07
N GLN A 115 -1.39 4.48 3.27
CA GLN A 115 -0.45 3.78 4.15
C GLN A 115 0.22 2.57 3.52
N ILE A 116 -0.59 1.71 2.91
CA ILE A 116 -0.11 0.48 2.25
C ILE A 116 0.86 0.84 1.12
N ARG A 117 0.49 1.81 0.29
CA ARG A 117 1.25 2.30 -0.87
C ARG A 117 2.62 2.82 -0.44
N ALA A 118 2.65 3.66 0.59
CA ALA A 118 3.88 4.24 1.12
C ALA A 118 4.81 3.20 1.77
N HIS A 119 4.27 2.26 2.56
CA HIS A 119 5.09 1.21 3.19
C HIS A 119 5.69 0.26 2.13
N LEU A 120 4.90 -0.12 1.12
CA LEU A 120 5.36 -0.98 0.03
C LEU A 120 6.40 -0.31 -0.86
N LEU A 121 6.20 0.96 -1.21
CA LEU A 121 7.20 1.75 -1.93
C LEU A 121 8.51 1.86 -1.14
N HIS A 122 8.43 2.17 0.16
CA HIS A 122 9.60 2.28 1.03
C HIS A 122 10.34 0.94 1.18
N ALA A 123 9.62 -0.18 1.19
CA ALA A 123 10.20 -1.51 1.21
C ALA A 123 10.80 -1.95 -0.14
N GLY A 124 10.77 -1.11 -1.18
CA GLY A 124 11.28 -1.44 -2.51
C GLY A 124 10.33 -2.29 -3.37
N HIS A 125 9.08 -2.47 -2.94
CA HIS A 125 8.07 -3.28 -3.59
C HIS A 125 6.81 -2.47 -3.91
N PRO A 126 6.89 -1.41 -4.74
CA PRO A 126 5.74 -0.56 -5.01
C PRO A 126 4.60 -1.34 -5.66
N ILE A 127 3.38 -0.87 -5.42
CA ILE A 127 2.17 -1.44 -6.03
C ILE A 127 2.21 -1.21 -7.53
N ILE A 128 1.84 -2.24 -8.29
CA ILE A 128 1.71 -2.15 -9.74
C ILE A 128 0.65 -1.11 -10.11
N GLY A 129 1.00 -0.19 -11.00
CA GLY A 129 0.13 0.92 -11.43
C GLY A 129 0.10 2.11 -10.46
N ASP A 130 0.92 2.08 -9.40
CA ASP A 130 0.98 3.13 -8.39
C ASP A 130 2.19 4.05 -8.59
N GLY A 131 2.02 5.12 -9.39
CA GLY A 131 3.05 6.15 -9.61
C GLY A 131 3.97 5.90 -10.81
N PRO A 132 5.04 6.70 -10.99
CA PRO A 132 5.82 6.72 -12.22
C PRO A 132 6.45 5.35 -12.49
N PRO A 133 6.60 4.97 -13.77
CA PRO A 133 7.11 3.66 -14.16
C PRO A 133 8.47 3.41 -13.51
N LEU A 134 8.61 2.26 -12.85
CA LEU A 134 9.93 1.75 -12.50
C LEU A 134 10.76 1.54 -13.77
N PRO A 135 12.10 1.65 -13.70
CA PRO A 135 12.97 1.42 -14.83
C PRO A 135 12.67 0.06 -15.46
N LEU A 136 12.54 0.07 -16.79
CA LEU A 136 12.17 -1.09 -17.60
C LEU A 136 13.26 -2.15 -17.53
N HIS A 137 12.88 -3.42 -17.70
CA HIS A 137 13.87 -4.49 -17.80
C HIS A 137 14.71 -4.28 -19.08
N PRO A 138 16.05 -4.34 -19.01
CA PRO A 138 16.92 -3.98 -20.13
C PRO A 138 16.72 -4.84 -21.38
N SER A 139 16.18 -6.06 -21.27
CA SER A 139 15.84 -6.91 -22.42
C SER A 139 14.50 -6.58 -23.10
N CYS A 140 13.80 -5.53 -22.66
CA CYS A 140 12.48 -5.14 -23.13
C CYS A 140 12.43 -3.71 -23.72
N VAL A 141 13.60 -3.14 -24.04
CA VAL A 141 13.72 -1.90 -24.81
C VAL A 141 13.82 -2.28 -26.30
N PRO A 142 13.05 -1.67 -27.22
CA PRO A 142 13.15 -1.96 -28.65
C PRO A 142 14.53 -1.62 -29.23
#